data_AF-A0A7W7PWH6-F1
#
_entry.id   AF-A0A7W7PWH6-F1
#
_cell.length_a   1.000
_cell.length_b   1.000
_cell.length_c   1.000
_cell.angle_alpha   90.00
_cell.angle_beta   90.00
_cell.angle_gamma   90.00
#
_symmetry.space_group_name_H-M   'P 1'
#
loop_
_entity.id
_entity.type
_entity.pdbx_description
1 polymer ?
#
loop_
_entity_poly.entity_id
_entity_poly.type
_entity_poly.pdbx_seq_one_letter_code
_entity_poly.pdbx_strand_id
1 'polypeptide(L)' 'MDTARAQALTVALTASERERVQHAAAAVGQTVEEFMRTAVLEAAHDPFRVALEQAAETIAARGRAEQVQHDYAH' A
#
# COMPACT_ATOMS: atom_id res chain seq x y z
N MET A 1 17.42 14.21 13.78
CA MET A 1 16.92 13.04 13.02
C MET A 1 15.84 12.40 13.86
N ASP A 2 14.61 12.39 13.36
CA ASP A 2 13.43 11.88 14.08
C ASP A 2 13.34 10.36 13.89
N THR A 3 14.07 9.60 14.71
CA THR A 3 14.16 8.14 14.63
C THR A 3 12.86 7.44 15.07
N ALA A 4 12.00 8.14 15.82
CA ALA A 4 10.69 7.65 16.24
C ALA A 4 9.73 7.51 15.05
N ARG A 5 9.80 8.42 14.08
CA ARG A 5 9.00 8.33 12.83
C ARG A 5 9.44 7.18 11.92
N ALA A 6 10.72 6.80 11.94
CA ALA A 6 11.22 5.66 11.19
C ALA A 6 10.75 4.31 11.79
N GLN A 7 10.61 4.23 13.11
CA GLN A 7 10.11 3.03 13.81
C GLN A 7 8.60 2.83 13.61
N ALA A 8 7.83 3.89 13.38
CA ALA A 8 6.40 3.78 13.07
C ALA A 8 6.11 3.20 11.67
N LEU A 9 7.12 3.15 10.78
CA LEU A 9 6.99 2.65 9.40
C LEU A 9 7.35 1.16 9.23
N THR A 10 7.82 0.48 10.28
CA THR A 10 8.15 -0.95 10.22
C THR A 10 6.92 -1.81 10.47
N VAL A 11 5.97 -1.78 9.53
CA VAL A 11 4.98 -2.85 9.45
C VAL A 11 5.68 -4.09 8.92
N ALA A 12 5.70 -5.16 9.72
CA ALA A 12 6.28 -6.42 9.28
C ALA A 12 5.41 -7.02 8.17
N LEU A 13 6.05 -7.37 7.05
CA LEU A 13 5.40 -8.10 5.97
C LEU A 13 4.89 -9.45 6.49
N THR A 14 3.67 -9.79 6.11
CA THR A 14 3.12 -11.13 6.29
C THR A 14 3.93 -12.17 5.50
N ALA A 15 3.73 -13.46 5.79
CA ALA A 15 4.45 -14.52 5.08
C ALA A 15 4.21 -14.49 3.56
N SER A 16 2.96 -14.27 3.14
CA SER A 16 2.59 -14.19 1.72
C SER A 16 3.11 -12.92 1.03
N GLU A 17 3.21 -11.80 1.75
CA GLU A 17 3.86 -10.59 1.22
C GLU A 17 5.36 -10.79 1.02
N ARG A 18 6.04 -11.47 1.95
CA ARG A 18 7.47 -11.79 1.81
C ARG A 18 7.74 -12.70 0.63
N GLU A 19 6.92 -13.73 0.42
CA GLU A 19 7.02 -14.61 -0.75
C GLU A 19 6.87 -13.83 -2.06
N ARG A 20 5.86 -12.94 -2.13
CA ARG A 20 5.64 -12.10 -3.32
C ARG A 20 6.83 -11.19 -3.60
N VAL A 21 7.40 -10.57 -2.57
CA VAL A 21 8.60 -9.72 -2.70
C VAL A 21 9.80 -10.54 -3.17
N GLN A 22 10.01 -11.75 -2.63
CA GLN A 22 11.10 -12.63 -3.05
C GLN A 22 10.97 -13.04 -4.52
N HIS A 23 9.77 -13.43 -4.95
CA HIS A 23 9.51 -13.76 -6.35
C HIS A 23 9.71 -12.56 -7.28
N ALA A 24 9.25 -11.38 -6.88
CA ALA A 24 9.42 -10.16 -7.67
C ALA A 24 10.89 -9.77 -7.80
N ALA A 25 11.66 -9.82 -6.71
CA ALA A 25 13.10 -9.57 -6.72
C ALA A 25 13.86 -10.56 -7.62
N ALA A 26 13.52 -11.86 -7.52
CA ALA A 26 14.09 -12.90 -8.36
C ALA A 26 13.76 -12.69 -9.86
N ALA A 27 12.54 -12.26 -10.18
CA ALA A 27 12.12 -12.02 -11.56
C ALA A 27 12.90 -10.88 -12.25
N VAL A 28 13.38 -9.91 -11.48
CA VAL A 28 14.21 -8.80 -11.98
C VAL A 28 15.71 -9.00 -11.73
N GLY A 29 16.11 -10.16 -11.20
CA GLY A 29 17.51 -10.52 -10.93
C GLY A 29 18.18 -9.69 -9.82
N GLN A 30 17.39 -9.11 -8.91
CA GLN A 30 17.88 -8.26 -7.82
C GLN A 30 17.82 -8.99 -6.49
N THR A 31 18.60 -8.51 -5.52
CA THR A 31 18.39 -8.88 -4.12
C THR A 31 17.07 -8.27 -3.61
N VAL A 32 16.47 -8.89 -2.60
CA VAL A 32 15.25 -8.34 -1.96
C VAL A 32 15.48 -6.92 -1.44
N GLU A 33 16.67 -6.62 -0.93
CA GLU A 33 17.01 -5.29 -0.42
C GLU A 33 17.04 -4.24 -1.53
N GLU A 34 17.67 -4.54 -2.67
CA GLU A 34 17.73 -3.64 -3.83
C GLU A 34 16.36 -3.42 -4.45
N PHE A 35 15.57 -4.50 -4.55
CA PHE A 35 14.20 -4.43 -5.02
C PHE A 35 13.34 -3.53 -4.13
N MET A 36 13.39 -3.73 -2.81
CA MET A 36 12.64 -2.90 -1.85
C MET A 36 13.11 -1.45 -1.87
N ARG A 37 14.41 -1.18 -1.97
CA ARG A 37 14.94 0.17 -2.10
C ARG A 37 14.39 0.87 -3.34
N THR A 38 14.41 0.18 -4.48
CA THR A 38 13.90 0.71 -5.76
C THR A 38 12.39 0.97 -5.66
N ALA A 39 11.63 -0.01 -5.18
CA ALA A 39 10.18 0.11 -5.03
C ALA A 39 9.78 1.28 -4.10
N VAL A 40 10.52 1.50 -3.00
CA VAL A 40 10.27 2.63 -2.09
C VAL A 40 10.57 3.97 -2.77
N LEU A 41 11.66 4.06 -3.53
CA LEU A 41 12.01 5.28 -4.26
C LEU A 41 10.98 5.58 -5.35
N GLU A 42 10.55 4.57 -6.11
CA GLU A 42 9.51 4.71 -7.13
C GLU A 42 8.18 5.11 -6.50
N ALA A 43 7.77 4.48 -5.40
CA ALA A 43 6.54 4.83 -4.69
C ALA A 43 6.57 6.26 -4.12
N ALA A 44 7.74 6.77 -3.74
CA ALA A 44 7.91 8.15 -3.29
C ALA A 44 7.76 9.16 -4.44
N HIS A 45 8.02 8.74 -5.67
CA HIS A 45 7.91 9.55 -6.87
C HIS A 45 6.62 9.30 -7.68
N ASP A 46 5.76 8.38 -7.24
CA ASP A 46 4.53 8.05 -7.96
C ASP A 46 3.54 9.24 -7.91
N PRO A 47 3.33 9.94 -9.04
CA PRO A 47 2.42 11.09 -9.09
C PRO A 47 0.95 10.65 -8.96
N PHE A 48 0.64 9.37 -9.13
CA PHE A 48 -0.70 8.81 -9.07
C PHE A 48 -1.07 8.27 -7.70
N ARG A 49 -0.10 8.11 -6.76
CA ARG A 49 -0.36 7.58 -5.42
C ARG A 49 -1.47 8.35 -4.70
N VAL A 50 -1.40 9.69 -4.73
CA VAL A 50 -2.38 10.57 -4.09
C VAL A 50 -3.75 10.45 -4.75
N ALA A 51 -3.79 10.37 -6.09
CA ALA A 51 -5.03 10.21 -6.83
C ALA A 51 -5.68 8.83 -6.57
N LEU A 52 -4.86 7.78 -6.44
CA LEU A 52 -5.33 6.42 -6.16
C LEU A 52 -5.85 6.29 -4.71
N GLU A 53 -5.17 6.94 -3.76
CA GLU A 53 -5.59 7.01 -2.35
C GLU A 53 -6.94 7.74 -2.23
N GLN A 54 -7.10 8.88 -2.89
CA GLN A 54 -8.38 9.60 -2.95
C GLN A 54 -9.49 8.81 -3.65
N ALA A 55 -9.17 8.08 -4.73
CA ALA A 55 -10.14 7.23 -5.41
C ALA A 55 -10.59 6.07 -4.51
N ALA A 56 -9.67 5.42 -3.79
CA ALA A 56 -9.98 4.36 -2.84
C ALA A 56 -10.83 4.86 -1.68
N GLU A 57 -10.52 6.03 -1.12
CA GLU A 57 -11.34 6.68 -0.10
C GLU A 57 -12.74 7.01 -0.59
N THR A 58 -12.86 7.51 -1.82
CA THR A 58 -14.16 7.83 -2.44
C THR A 58 -15.00 6.58 -2.64
N ILE A 59 -14.41 5.48 -3.11
CA ILE A 59 -15.09 4.19 -3.27
C ILE A 59 -15.52 3.63 -1.91
N ALA A 60 -14.65 3.67 -0.91
CA ALA A 60 -14.97 3.22 0.44
C ALA A 60 -16.06 4.08 1.11
N ALA A 61 -16.04 5.40 0.90
CA ALA A 61 -17.07 6.30 1.38
C ALA A 61 -18.42 6.05 0.68
N ARG A 62 -18.40 5.80 -0.64
CA ARG A 62 -19.59 5.47 -1.42
C ARG A 62 -20.20 4.13 -0.99
N GLY A 63 -19.39 3.09 -0.78
CA GLY A 63 -19.87 1.81 -0.27
C GLY A 63 -20.54 1.93 1.10
N ARG A 64 -20.05 2.82 1.97
CA ARG A 64 -20.69 3.15 3.26
C ARG A 64 -21.99 3.94 3.10
N ALA A 65 -22.06 4.87 2.16
CA ALA A 65 -23.28 5.64 1.89
C ALA A 65 -24.39 4.77 1.26
N GLU A 66 -24.02 3.83 0.38
CA GLU A 66 -24.95 2.87 -0.22
C GLU A 66 -25.46 1.87 0.84
N GLN A 67 -24.62 1.41 1.77
CA GLN A 67 -25.08 0.61 2.92
C GLN A 67 -26.12 1.34 3.78
N VAL A 68 -25.93 2.62 4.06
CA VAL A 68 -26.87 3.42 4.85
C VAL A 68 -28.20 3.64 4.10
N GLN A 69 -28.21 3.72 2.77
CA GLN A 69 -29.46 3.85 1.99
C GLN A 69 -30.31 2.58 1.96
N HIS A 70 -29.71 1.39 2.13
CA HIS A 70 -30.46 0.13 2.17
C HIS A 70 -31.14 -0.13 3.53
N ASP A 71 -30.76 0.58 4.60
CA ASP A 71 -31.37 0.45 5.92
C ASP A 71 -32.62 1.34 6.14
N TYR A 72 -32.98 2.20 5.17
CA TYR A 72 -34.18 3.05 5.26
C TYR A 72 -35.44 2.47 4.59
N ALA A 73 -35.40 1.21 4.15
CA ALA A 73 -36.54 0.53 3.53
C ALA A 73 -37.04 -0.65 4.38
N HIS A 74 -37.27 -0.42 5.68
CA HIS A 74 -37.94 -1.36 6.57
C HIS A 74 -39.04 -0.71 7.39
#